data_AF-O28414-F1
#
_entry.id   AF-O28414-F1
#
_cell.length_a   1.000
_cell.length_b   1.000
_cell.length_c   1.000
_cell.angle_alpha   90.00
_cell.angle_beta   90.00
_cell.angle_gamma   90.00
#
_symmetry.space_group_name_H-M   'P 1'
#
loop_
_entity.id
_entity.type
_entity.pdbx_description
1 polymer ?
#
loop_
_entity_poly.entity_id
_entity_poly.type
_entity_poly.pdbx_seq_one_letter_code
_entity_poly.pdbx_strand_id
1 'polypeptide(L)'
;MGVYHISGVGFRPGAVTVPLTAVYTLQIAQALGIEEAKEFFKYSSEAEKKGSYEMTKGIPEVLVVFTSRDVIEGRKKLEYKSNWFSLSGGSEEKVEKPIVKYLKKLFRHIEKNFNLEFCLKKFYLVKVDHQNFDDCFEKIGVILRALKDKEVWGNMIGGTNQINLAMLTAGAYTATISKYYYLFQNDVALMEPEWIDKPSNKNIRQATIEILKKWQELPIFNLEMGSIMKDISNLFGGRGFVNIREVERILENYGLGKQFLTKFRGRILEFEEDKVSKGIMFDKIVNLWNLISDVDVRNVLREWKDTGVIREVDINEIRCD
;
A
#
# COMPACT_ATOMS: atom_id res chain seq x y z
N MET A 1 15.26 -6.22 -3.82
CA MET A 1 14.72 -4.88 -3.53
C MET A 1 13.69 -5.03 -2.43
N GLY A 2 13.77 -4.16 -1.44
CA GLY A 2 13.04 -4.33 -0.19
C GLY A 2 11.58 -3.94 -0.38
N VAL A 3 10.91 -3.69 0.74
CA VAL A 3 9.47 -3.50 0.72
C VAL A 3 9.12 -2.10 0.23
N TYR A 4 8.19 -2.04 -0.71
CA TYR A 4 7.50 -0.81 -1.11
C TYR A 4 6.32 -0.61 -0.17
N HIS A 5 6.44 0.35 0.75
CA HIS A 5 5.34 0.78 1.58
C HIS A 5 4.50 1.81 0.84
N ILE A 6 3.22 1.50 0.65
CA ILE A 6 2.26 2.43 0.07
C ILE A 6 1.22 2.85 1.11
N SER A 7 0.79 4.11 1.08
CA SER A 7 -0.14 4.63 2.07
C SER A 7 -0.90 5.84 1.57
N GLY A 8 -2.14 6.03 2.03
CA GLY A 8 -2.78 7.35 1.99
C GLY A 8 -2.29 8.23 3.13
N VAL A 9 -2.23 9.55 2.94
CA VAL A 9 -2.06 10.49 4.07
C VAL A 9 -3.00 11.67 3.92
N GLY A 10 -3.53 12.14 5.06
CA GLY A 10 -4.27 13.40 5.13
C GLY A 10 -3.41 14.49 5.79
N PHE A 11 -4.02 15.27 6.67
CA PHE A 11 -3.36 16.29 7.48
C PHE A 11 -2.61 15.72 8.71
N ARG A 12 -2.51 14.39 8.84
CA ARG A 12 -1.91 13.69 9.98
C ARG A 12 -0.74 12.81 9.54
N PRO A 13 0.50 13.35 9.59
CA PRO A 13 1.73 12.60 9.31
C PRO A 13 1.86 11.26 10.06
N GLY A 14 1.29 11.18 11.27
CA GLY A 14 1.27 9.97 12.10
C GLY A 14 0.68 8.74 11.39
N ALA A 15 -0.25 8.95 10.45
CA ALA A 15 -0.83 7.85 9.67
C ALA A 15 0.22 7.07 8.84
N VAL A 16 1.36 7.70 8.53
CA VAL A 16 2.50 7.09 7.86
C VAL A 16 3.59 6.69 8.86
N THR A 17 3.91 7.54 9.83
CA THR A 17 5.06 7.31 10.72
C THR A 17 4.79 6.30 11.82
N VAL A 18 3.56 6.17 12.32
CA VAL A 18 3.18 5.15 13.32
C VAL A 18 3.42 3.74 12.78
N PRO A 19 2.86 3.34 11.62
CA PRO A 19 3.11 2.02 11.07
C PRO A 19 4.57 1.79 10.68
N LEU A 20 5.24 2.79 10.11
CA LEU A 20 6.68 2.66 9.83
C LEU A 20 7.50 2.47 11.11
N THR A 21 7.16 3.16 12.19
CA THR A 21 7.82 2.98 13.49
C THR A 21 7.63 1.57 14.02
N ALA A 22 6.42 1.01 13.89
CA ALA A 22 6.16 -0.39 14.26
C ALA A 22 7.02 -1.35 13.43
N VAL A 23 7.09 -1.16 12.11
CA VAL A 23 7.90 -1.99 11.21
C VAL A 23 9.39 -1.89 11.56
N TYR A 24 9.93 -0.68 11.72
CA TYR A 24 11.34 -0.51 12.11
C TYR A 24 11.63 -1.07 13.50
N THR A 25 10.67 -1.03 14.43
CA THR A 25 10.84 -1.66 15.74
C THR A 25 10.89 -3.19 15.61
N LEU A 26 10.04 -3.78 14.78
CA LEU A 26 10.13 -5.21 14.47
C LEU A 26 11.46 -5.55 13.78
N GLN A 27 11.99 -4.67 12.92
CA GLN A 27 13.29 -4.86 12.27
C GLN A 27 14.45 -4.89 13.27
N ILE A 28 14.43 -3.99 14.26
CA ILE A 28 15.41 -4.04 15.38
C ILE A 28 15.29 -5.39 16.10
N ALA A 29 14.07 -5.82 16.42
CA ALA A 29 13.83 -7.08 17.11
C ALA A 29 14.34 -8.29 16.30
N GLN A 30 14.11 -8.30 14.99
CA GLN A 30 14.62 -9.33 14.09
C GLN A 30 16.15 -9.38 14.09
N ALA A 31 16.81 -8.23 13.98
CA ALA A 31 18.27 -8.12 14.00
C ALA A 31 18.88 -8.58 15.34
N LEU A 32 18.16 -8.39 16.44
CA LEU A 32 18.53 -8.88 17.78
C LEU A 32 18.15 -10.35 18.03
N GLY A 33 17.59 -11.05 17.04
CA GLY A 33 17.30 -12.47 17.13
C GLY A 33 15.96 -12.84 17.76
N ILE A 34 15.03 -11.89 17.95
CA ILE A 34 13.72 -12.14 18.57
C ILE A 34 12.84 -12.95 17.60
N GLU A 35 12.41 -14.14 18.02
CA GLU A 35 11.74 -15.13 17.17
C GLU A 35 10.39 -14.62 16.63
N GLU A 36 9.62 -13.91 17.43
CA GLU A 36 8.34 -13.35 17.04
C GLU A 36 8.48 -12.38 15.85
N ALA A 37 9.57 -11.59 15.83
CA ALA A 37 9.88 -10.69 14.72
C ALA A 37 10.46 -11.42 13.50
N LYS A 38 11.28 -12.46 13.70
CA LYS A 38 11.77 -13.31 12.60
C LYS A 38 10.62 -13.99 11.86
N GLU A 39 9.66 -14.53 12.59
CA GLU A 39 8.49 -15.19 11.99
C GLU A 39 7.65 -14.18 11.19
N PHE A 40 7.47 -12.96 11.70
CA PHE A 40 6.76 -11.88 10.99
C PHE A 40 7.37 -11.57 9.61
N PHE A 41 8.70 -11.56 9.48
CA PHE A 41 9.41 -11.26 8.23
C PHE A 41 9.85 -12.48 7.42
N LYS A 42 9.50 -13.70 7.86
CA LYS A 42 10.00 -14.95 7.28
C LYS A 42 9.84 -15.07 5.76
N TYR A 43 8.70 -14.58 5.27
CA TYR A 43 8.29 -14.64 3.87
C TYR A 43 8.49 -13.33 3.10
N SER A 44 9.16 -12.35 3.71
CA SER A 44 9.48 -11.08 3.05
C SER A 44 10.83 -11.12 2.34
N SER A 45 11.03 -10.17 1.43
CA SER A 45 12.08 -10.02 0.41
C SER A 45 11.85 -10.72 -0.92
N GLU A 46 12.60 -10.28 -1.94
CA GLU A 46 12.65 -10.95 -3.24
C GLU A 46 13.05 -12.42 -3.07
N ALA A 47 12.37 -13.32 -3.78
CA ALA A 47 12.80 -14.71 -3.89
C ALA A 47 14.27 -14.73 -4.33
N GLU A 48 15.09 -15.60 -3.71
CA GLU A 48 16.53 -15.73 -3.96
C GLU A 48 16.82 -15.88 -5.47
N LYS A 49 16.96 -14.76 -6.18
CA LYS A 49 17.52 -14.73 -7.53
C LYS A 49 19.01 -14.50 -7.35
N LYS A 50 19.81 -15.39 -7.94
CA LYS A 50 21.27 -15.37 -7.95
C LYS A 50 21.78 -13.94 -8.11
N GLY A 51 22.26 -13.33 -7.01
CA GLY A 51 22.92 -12.03 -7.02
C GLY A 51 22.21 -10.88 -6.29
N SER A 52 20.93 -10.99 -5.92
CA SER A 52 20.26 -10.01 -5.05
C SER A 52 20.05 -10.59 -3.65
N TYR A 53 21.12 -10.63 -2.86
CA TYR A 53 21.00 -10.98 -1.45
C TYR A 53 20.60 -9.74 -0.68
N GLU A 54 19.30 -9.56 -0.47
CA GLU A 54 18.87 -8.70 0.62
C GLU A 54 19.20 -9.38 1.93
N MET A 55 20.11 -8.77 2.69
CA MET A 55 20.51 -9.27 3.99
C MET A 55 19.38 -9.14 5.03
N THR A 56 18.48 -8.17 4.85
CA THR A 56 17.44 -7.85 5.84
C THR A 56 16.04 -7.98 5.25
N LYS A 57 15.34 -9.05 5.64
CA LYS A 57 13.99 -9.34 5.13
C LYS A 57 12.98 -8.28 5.56
N GLY A 58 12.16 -7.82 4.63
CA GLY A 58 11.02 -6.95 4.95
C GLY A 58 11.37 -5.50 5.31
N ILE A 59 12.59 -5.05 5.01
CA ILE A 59 12.99 -3.67 5.30
C ILE A 59 12.28 -2.70 4.33
N PRO A 60 11.61 -1.64 4.84
CA PRO A 60 11.02 -0.63 3.97
C PRO A 60 12.10 0.17 3.25
N GLU A 61 12.16 0.05 1.92
CA GLU A 61 13.13 0.77 1.08
C GLU A 61 12.52 1.94 0.33
N VAL A 62 11.24 1.83 -0.04
CA VAL A 62 10.54 2.86 -0.80
C VAL A 62 9.22 3.17 -0.12
N LEU A 63 8.97 4.46 0.06
CA LEU A 63 7.70 4.98 0.55
C LEU A 63 6.95 5.66 -0.60
N VAL A 64 5.70 5.28 -0.85
CA VAL A 64 4.82 5.95 -1.81
C VAL A 64 3.56 6.40 -1.08
N VAL A 65 3.34 7.71 -1.04
CA VAL A 65 2.25 8.30 -0.29
C VAL A 65 1.28 9.02 -1.21
N PHE A 66 0.02 8.60 -1.20
CA PHE A 66 -1.07 9.21 -1.97
C PHE A 66 -1.76 10.27 -1.13
N THR A 67 -1.83 11.51 -1.63
CA THR A 67 -2.49 12.60 -0.91
C THR A 67 -2.91 13.74 -1.83
N SER A 68 -3.68 14.67 -1.27
CA SER A 68 -4.22 15.79 -2.01
C SER A 68 -3.17 16.84 -2.32
N ARG A 69 -3.44 17.62 -3.37
CA ARG A 69 -2.62 18.76 -3.75
C ARG A 69 -2.36 19.71 -2.58
N ASP A 70 -3.41 20.05 -1.83
CA ASP A 70 -3.30 21.01 -0.72
C ASP A 70 -2.38 20.51 0.40
N VAL A 71 -2.33 19.19 0.63
CA VAL A 71 -1.45 18.58 1.63
C VAL A 71 0.01 18.54 1.14
N ILE A 72 0.24 18.27 -0.14
CA ILE A 72 1.57 18.30 -0.79
C ILE A 72 2.15 19.72 -0.83
N GLU A 73 1.30 20.70 -1.10
CA GLU A 73 1.68 22.12 -1.22
C GLU A 73 1.75 22.82 0.13
N GLY A 74 1.27 22.18 1.21
CA GLY A 74 1.31 22.72 2.57
C GLY A 74 0.28 23.80 2.83
N ARG A 75 -0.86 23.77 2.13
CA ARG A 75 -1.99 24.72 2.26
C ARG A 75 -2.98 24.34 3.36
N LYS A 76 -2.69 23.28 4.11
CA LYS A 76 -3.50 22.81 5.23
C LYS A 76 -2.64 22.75 6.48
N LYS A 77 -3.24 23.12 7.60
CA LYS A 77 -2.66 22.94 8.92
C LYS A 77 -2.52 21.46 9.22
N LEU A 78 -1.28 21.01 9.46
CA LEU A 78 -1.02 19.63 9.84
C LEU A 78 -1.22 19.45 11.35
N GLU A 79 -1.84 18.33 11.74
CA GLU A 79 -2.06 17.94 13.13
C GLU A 79 -1.14 16.78 13.46
N TYR A 80 -0.07 17.06 14.21
CA TYR A 80 0.80 16.00 14.72
C TYR A 80 1.52 16.42 16.00
N LYS A 81 1.99 15.42 16.75
CA LYS A 81 2.94 15.55 17.86
C LYS A 81 3.78 14.29 17.99
N SER A 82 4.99 14.44 18.51
CA SER A 82 5.86 13.34 18.90
C SER A 82 6.44 13.61 20.28
N ASN A 83 6.08 12.75 21.23
CA ASN A 83 6.64 12.71 22.58
C ASN A 83 8.09 12.19 22.54
N TRP A 84 8.42 11.27 21.63
CA TRP A 84 9.76 10.68 21.53
C TRP A 84 10.85 11.64 21.06
N PHE A 85 10.44 12.66 20.29
CA PHE A 85 11.35 13.49 19.49
C PHE A 85 11.05 14.99 19.57
N SER A 86 10.11 15.39 20.43
CA SER A 86 9.68 16.77 20.66
C SER A 86 9.30 17.48 19.36
N LEU A 87 8.47 16.81 18.55
CA LEU A 87 7.89 17.38 17.34
C LEU A 87 6.45 17.79 17.64
N SER A 88 6.00 18.90 17.08
CA SER A 88 4.59 19.27 17.09
C SER A 88 4.29 20.04 15.81
N GLY A 89 3.10 19.77 15.29
CA GLY A 89 2.50 20.51 14.19
C GLY A 89 1.59 21.61 14.72
N GLY A 90 0.67 22.03 13.87
CA GLY A 90 -0.28 23.09 14.18
C GLY A 90 -0.15 24.32 13.29
N SER A 91 0.73 24.27 12.29
CA SER A 91 0.90 25.28 11.25
C SER A 91 0.73 24.68 9.85
N GLU A 92 0.59 25.54 8.86
CA GLU A 92 0.68 25.18 7.44
C GLU A 92 2.12 24.80 7.09
N GLU A 93 2.32 23.55 6.71
CA GLU A 93 3.59 23.04 6.20
C GLU A 93 3.34 21.85 5.27
N LYS A 94 4.33 21.52 4.44
CA LYS A 94 4.22 20.37 3.52
C LYS A 94 4.36 19.06 4.28
N VAL A 95 3.49 18.08 4.01
CA VAL A 95 3.37 16.82 4.77
C VAL A 95 4.66 15.99 4.83
N GLU A 96 5.52 16.08 3.82
CA GLU A 96 6.78 15.35 3.82
C GLU A 96 7.75 15.84 4.91
N LYS A 97 7.70 17.13 5.27
CA LYS A 97 8.64 17.73 6.22
C LYS A 97 8.60 17.04 7.60
N PRO A 98 7.43 16.90 8.27
CA PRO A 98 7.38 16.20 9.54
C PRO A 98 7.71 14.71 9.42
N ILE A 99 7.29 14.05 8.32
CA ILE A 99 7.59 12.62 8.08
C ILE A 99 9.10 12.41 8.01
N VAL A 100 9.81 13.16 7.17
CA VAL A 100 11.27 13.06 7.01
C VAL A 100 11.98 13.42 8.31
N LYS A 101 11.56 14.50 8.99
CA LYS A 101 12.14 14.92 10.27
C LYS A 101 11.99 13.86 11.36
N TYR A 102 10.83 13.19 11.42
CA TYR A 102 10.58 12.11 12.35
C TYR A 102 11.44 10.89 12.02
N LEU A 103 11.43 10.42 10.77
CA LEU A 103 12.22 9.25 10.34
C LEU A 103 13.72 9.47 10.56
N LYS A 104 14.24 10.67 10.29
CA LYS A 104 15.64 11.04 10.57
C LYS A 104 15.99 10.86 12.05
N LYS A 105 15.11 11.32 12.95
CA LYS A 105 15.33 11.17 14.38
C LYS A 105 15.16 9.72 14.84
N LEU A 106 14.26 8.97 14.22
CA LEU A 106 14.10 7.54 14.46
C LEU A 106 15.35 6.76 14.04
N PHE A 107 15.86 6.93 12.82
CA PHE A 107 17.04 6.22 12.34
C PHE A 107 18.29 6.55 13.16
N ARG A 108 18.53 7.82 13.50
CA ARG A 108 19.61 8.20 14.42
C ARG A 108 19.48 7.57 15.79
N HIS A 109 18.24 7.43 16.29
CA HIS A 109 17.99 6.74 17.56
C HIS A 109 18.32 5.24 17.44
N ILE A 110 17.92 4.62 16.33
CA ILE A 110 18.17 3.20 16.08
C ILE A 110 19.67 2.93 15.97
N GLU A 111 20.37 3.69 15.13
CA GLU A 111 21.82 3.62 14.96
C GLU A 111 22.54 3.78 16.31
N LYS A 112 22.20 4.83 17.08
CA LYS A 112 22.85 5.11 18.37
C LYS A 112 22.62 4.02 19.43
N ASN A 113 21.43 3.42 19.49
CA ASN A 113 21.06 2.54 20.61
C ASN A 113 21.19 1.05 20.29
N PHE A 114 21.19 0.68 19.02
CA PHE A 114 21.21 -0.71 18.56
C PHE A 114 22.36 -1.00 17.59
N ASN A 115 23.11 0.01 17.15
CA ASN A 115 24.17 -0.13 16.14
C ASN A 115 23.64 -0.77 14.84
N LEU A 116 22.43 -0.36 14.45
CA LEU A 116 21.77 -0.79 13.22
C LEU A 116 21.57 0.42 12.32
N GLU A 117 21.97 0.30 11.07
CA GLU A 117 21.79 1.34 10.06
C GLU A 117 20.52 1.04 9.25
N PHE A 118 19.52 1.92 9.38
CA PHE A 118 18.35 1.91 8.53
C PHE A 118 18.29 3.20 7.72
N CYS A 119 17.85 3.05 6.48
CA CYS A 119 17.74 4.15 5.53
C CYS A 119 16.55 3.89 4.58
N LEU A 120 16.09 4.96 3.93
CA LEU A 120 15.03 4.88 2.93
C LEU A 120 15.65 5.24 1.57
N LYS A 121 15.53 4.38 0.57
CA LYS A 121 16.11 4.65 -0.76
C LYS A 121 15.36 5.75 -1.49
N LYS A 122 14.01 5.72 -1.42
CA LYS A 122 13.14 6.68 -2.12
C LYS A 122 11.87 7.00 -1.36
N PHE A 123 11.42 8.24 -1.49
CA PHE A 123 10.12 8.68 -0.98
C PHE A 123 9.38 9.45 -2.08
N TYR A 124 8.22 8.95 -2.49
CA TYR A 124 7.36 9.54 -3.48
C TYR A 124 6.06 10.05 -2.87
N LEU A 125 5.64 11.24 -3.29
CA LEU A 125 4.29 11.75 -3.09
C LEU A 125 3.53 11.70 -4.42
N VAL A 126 2.34 11.12 -4.40
CA VAL A 126 1.44 11.01 -5.55
C VAL A 126 0.21 11.85 -5.29
N LYS A 127 0.03 12.88 -6.11
CA LYS A 127 -1.08 13.83 -6.06
C LYS A 127 -2.36 13.17 -6.56
N VAL A 128 -3.33 12.98 -5.68
CA VAL A 128 -4.66 12.45 -5.99
C VAL A 128 -5.76 13.47 -5.64
N ASP A 129 -6.90 13.36 -6.27
CA ASP A 129 -8.15 13.95 -5.78
C ASP A 129 -8.76 12.98 -4.74
N HIS A 130 -8.58 13.31 -3.47
CA HIS A 130 -9.01 12.46 -2.35
C HIS A 130 -10.53 12.32 -2.21
N GLN A 131 -11.32 13.08 -2.99
CA GLN A 131 -12.78 12.98 -3.05
C GLN A 131 -13.25 12.14 -4.24
N ASN A 132 -12.37 11.92 -5.22
CA ASN A 132 -12.66 11.17 -6.43
C ASN A 132 -12.03 9.78 -6.38
N PHE A 133 -12.89 8.76 -6.25
CA PHE A 133 -12.45 7.36 -6.24
C PHE A 133 -11.75 6.97 -7.54
N ASP A 134 -12.25 7.40 -8.70
CA ASP A 134 -11.70 6.99 -10.00
C ASP A 134 -10.29 7.55 -10.20
N ASP A 135 -10.04 8.81 -9.83
CA ASP A 135 -8.69 9.42 -9.83
C ASP A 135 -7.72 8.68 -8.90
N CYS A 136 -8.18 8.37 -7.68
CA CYS A 136 -7.40 7.58 -6.74
C CYS A 136 -7.10 6.19 -7.30
N PHE A 137 -8.09 5.52 -7.90
CA PHE A 137 -7.98 4.18 -8.44
C PHE A 137 -7.00 4.12 -9.60
N GLU A 138 -7.12 5.03 -10.57
CA GLU A 138 -6.21 5.12 -11.72
C GLU A 138 -4.75 5.30 -11.23
N LYS A 139 -4.52 6.28 -10.36
CA LYS A 139 -3.17 6.60 -9.90
C LYS A 139 -2.55 5.50 -9.06
N ILE A 140 -3.31 4.91 -8.15
CA ILE A 140 -2.83 3.78 -7.34
C ILE A 140 -2.62 2.56 -8.23
N GLY A 141 -3.54 2.26 -9.14
CA GLY A 141 -3.44 1.10 -10.03
C GLY A 141 -2.26 1.18 -11.00
N VAL A 142 -1.97 2.35 -11.59
CA VAL A 142 -0.77 2.54 -12.44
C VAL A 142 0.51 2.35 -11.61
N ILE A 143 0.57 2.90 -10.39
CA ILE A 143 1.71 2.67 -9.48
C ILE A 143 1.86 1.17 -9.17
N LEU A 144 0.78 0.47 -8.83
CA LEU A 144 0.83 -0.96 -8.55
C LEU A 144 1.27 -1.78 -9.77
N ARG A 145 0.79 -1.45 -10.98
CA ARG A 145 1.30 -2.08 -12.21
C ARG A 145 2.80 -1.85 -12.40
N ALA A 146 3.32 -0.67 -12.05
CA ALA A 146 4.75 -0.38 -12.08
C ALA A 146 5.55 -1.21 -11.06
N LEU A 147 4.89 -1.66 -9.99
CA LEU A 147 5.47 -2.41 -8.88
C LEU A 147 5.11 -3.90 -8.90
N LYS A 148 4.54 -4.42 -10.00
CA LYS A 148 4.02 -5.80 -10.08
C LYS A 148 5.01 -6.90 -9.69
N ASP A 149 6.31 -6.65 -9.87
CA ASP A 149 7.40 -7.60 -9.58
C ASP A 149 8.08 -7.31 -8.23
N LYS A 150 7.46 -6.48 -7.38
CA LYS A 150 8.00 -6.01 -6.08
C LYS A 150 7.10 -6.44 -4.94
N GLU A 151 7.68 -6.59 -3.75
CA GLU A 151 6.90 -6.76 -2.53
C GLU A 151 6.31 -5.40 -2.13
N VAL A 152 4.98 -5.31 -2.13
CA VAL A 152 4.24 -4.08 -1.83
C VAL A 152 3.36 -4.28 -0.61
N TRP A 153 3.51 -3.43 0.40
CA TRP A 153 2.66 -3.43 1.59
C TRP A 153 1.76 -2.18 1.61
N GLY A 154 0.45 -2.39 1.68
CA GLY A 154 -0.58 -1.35 1.75
C GLY A 154 -0.95 -1.00 3.19
N ASN A 155 -0.59 0.19 3.63
CA ASN A 155 -1.00 0.75 4.92
C ASN A 155 -2.39 1.41 4.80
N MET A 156 -3.36 0.85 5.51
CA MET A 156 -4.77 1.26 5.49
C MET A 156 -5.15 2.24 6.63
N ILE A 157 -4.18 2.73 7.42
CA ILE A 157 -4.43 3.65 8.54
C ILE A 157 -4.76 5.07 8.04
N GLY A 158 -4.06 5.52 6.99
CA GLY A 158 -4.14 6.88 6.49
C GLY A 158 -5.03 7.04 5.26
N GLY A 159 -5.22 8.28 4.85
CA GLY A 159 -6.02 8.63 3.67
C GLY A 159 -7.52 8.73 3.95
N THR A 160 -8.26 9.13 2.92
CA THR A 160 -9.73 9.13 2.95
C THR A 160 -10.25 7.74 2.61
N ASN A 161 -11.56 7.52 2.83
CA ASN A 161 -12.22 6.29 2.41
C ASN A 161 -11.99 6.00 0.92
N GLN A 162 -11.98 7.03 0.07
CA GLN A 162 -11.75 6.90 -1.37
C GLN A 162 -10.35 6.36 -1.68
N ILE A 163 -9.30 6.88 -1.03
CA ILE A 163 -7.92 6.40 -1.23
C ILE A 163 -7.79 4.95 -0.78
N ASN A 164 -8.34 4.61 0.38
CA ASN A 164 -8.26 3.26 0.92
C ASN A 164 -9.07 2.25 0.10
N LEU A 165 -10.29 2.61 -0.32
CA LEU A 165 -11.09 1.80 -1.24
C LEU A 165 -10.39 1.62 -2.58
N ALA A 166 -9.82 2.69 -3.13
CA ALA A 166 -9.07 2.63 -4.39
C ALA A 166 -7.84 1.73 -4.26
N MET A 167 -7.12 1.77 -3.13
CA MET A 167 -5.97 0.90 -2.88
C MET A 167 -6.36 -0.58 -2.81
N LEU A 168 -7.40 -0.91 -2.04
CA LEU A 168 -7.92 -2.29 -1.96
C LEU A 168 -8.39 -2.78 -3.32
N THR A 169 -9.14 -1.95 -4.05
CA THR A 169 -9.69 -2.32 -5.35
C THR A 169 -8.57 -2.47 -6.38
N ALA A 170 -7.65 -1.52 -6.47
CA ALA A 170 -6.53 -1.57 -7.41
C ALA A 170 -5.62 -2.77 -7.14
N GLY A 171 -5.28 -3.05 -5.88
CA GLY A 171 -4.46 -4.21 -5.58
C GLY A 171 -5.19 -5.54 -5.78
N ALA A 172 -6.52 -5.61 -5.65
CA ALA A 172 -7.29 -6.78 -6.06
C ALA A 172 -7.30 -6.99 -7.59
N TYR A 173 -7.25 -5.90 -8.36
CA TYR A 173 -7.17 -5.94 -9.82
C TYR A 173 -5.78 -6.31 -10.33
N THR A 174 -4.72 -5.80 -9.69
CA THR A 174 -3.33 -6.01 -10.13
C THR A 174 -2.63 -7.17 -9.44
N ALA A 175 -3.22 -7.73 -8.38
CA ALA A 175 -2.63 -8.77 -7.52
C ALA A 175 -1.22 -8.42 -7.00
N THR A 176 -0.92 -7.12 -6.84
CA THR A 176 0.45 -6.65 -6.53
C THR A 176 0.72 -6.53 -5.03
N ILE A 177 -0.29 -6.16 -4.24
CA ILE A 177 -0.10 -5.93 -2.81
C ILE A 177 -0.03 -7.28 -2.11
N SER A 178 1.09 -7.53 -1.41
CA SER A 178 1.32 -8.77 -0.67
C SER A 178 0.73 -8.72 0.74
N LYS A 179 0.65 -7.53 1.35
CA LYS A 179 0.07 -7.33 2.68
C LYS A 179 -0.73 -6.04 2.73
N TYR A 180 -2.00 -6.13 3.14
CA TYR A 180 -2.75 -4.96 3.58
C TYR A 180 -2.79 -4.98 5.10
N TYR A 181 -2.48 -3.87 5.74
CA TYR A 181 -2.43 -3.84 7.20
C TYR A 181 -2.88 -2.50 7.77
N TYR A 182 -3.26 -2.54 9.04
CA TYR A 182 -3.54 -1.36 9.83
C TYR A 182 -3.16 -1.56 11.30
N LEU A 183 -2.95 -0.44 11.99
CA LEU A 183 -2.73 -0.35 13.42
C LEU A 183 -3.69 0.69 13.98
N PHE A 184 -4.39 0.35 15.05
CA PHE A 184 -5.23 1.30 15.74
C PHE A 184 -4.40 2.21 16.65
N GLN A 185 -4.78 3.49 16.66
CA GLN A 185 -4.26 4.49 17.57
C GLN A 185 -5.40 5.45 17.94
N ASN A 186 -5.59 5.69 19.23
CA ASN A 186 -6.61 6.61 19.70
C ASN A 186 -6.18 8.06 19.48
N ASP A 187 -4.94 8.40 19.86
CA ASP A 187 -4.37 9.70 19.58
C ASP A 187 -3.80 9.77 18.16
N VAL A 188 -4.69 10.10 17.24
CA VAL A 188 -4.41 10.30 15.80
C VAL A 188 -3.38 11.39 15.51
N ALA A 189 -3.01 12.24 16.46
CA ALA A 189 -1.95 13.23 16.29
C ALA A 189 -0.55 12.64 16.56
N LEU A 190 -0.44 11.51 17.28
CA LEU A 190 0.87 10.92 17.58
C LEU A 190 1.57 10.40 16.32
N MET A 191 2.87 10.65 16.23
CA MET A 191 3.74 10.17 15.15
C MET A 191 4.38 8.81 15.41
N GLU A 192 4.36 8.37 16.66
CA GLU A 192 4.78 7.07 17.16
C GLU A 192 3.57 6.29 17.72
N PRO A 193 3.63 4.95 17.85
CA PRO A 193 2.55 4.19 18.48
C PRO A 193 2.41 4.54 19.97
N GLU A 194 1.21 4.96 20.39
CA GLU A 194 0.93 5.39 21.78
C GLU A 194 1.08 4.27 22.84
N TRP A 195 1.08 3.02 22.40
CA TRP A 195 1.02 1.83 23.24
C TRP A 195 2.39 1.12 23.37
N ILE A 196 3.47 1.71 22.87
CA ILE A 196 4.84 1.31 23.21
C ILE A 196 5.68 2.50 23.66
N ASP A 197 6.63 2.21 24.53
CA ASP A 197 7.72 3.13 24.81
C ASP A 197 8.71 3.18 23.64
N LYS A 198 9.50 4.25 23.61
CA LYS A 198 10.61 4.39 22.66
C LYS A 198 11.52 3.15 22.73
N PRO A 199 11.83 2.48 21.60
CA PRO A 199 12.59 1.24 21.61
C PRO A 199 13.96 1.38 22.26
N SER A 200 14.32 0.42 23.11
CA SER A 200 15.62 0.26 23.75
C SER A 200 15.91 -1.24 23.94
N ASN A 201 17.16 -1.59 24.22
CA ASN A 201 17.53 -3.00 24.51
C ASN A 201 16.72 -3.62 25.66
N LYS A 202 16.19 -2.81 26.59
CA LYS A 202 15.42 -3.29 27.75
C LYS A 202 13.96 -3.59 27.44
N ASN A 203 13.35 -2.91 26.47
CA ASN A 203 11.91 -3.02 26.20
C ASN A 203 11.58 -3.57 24.79
N ILE A 204 12.57 -3.82 23.94
CA ILE A 204 12.36 -4.22 22.53
C ILE A 204 11.47 -5.46 22.38
N ARG A 205 11.64 -6.47 23.25
CA ARG A 205 10.80 -7.67 23.22
C ARG A 205 9.36 -7.37 23.58
N GLN A 206 9.13 -6.57 24.62
CA GLN A 206 7.78 -6.16 25.00
C GLN A 206 7.12 -5.31 23.90
N ALA A 207 7.86 -4.37 23.32
CA ALA A 207 7.38 -3.56 22.20
C ALA A 207 7.01 -4.44 21.00
N THR A 208 7.82 -5.46 20.69
CA THR A 208 7.55 -6.44 19.62
C THR A 208 6.22 -7.16 19.84
N ILE A 209 6.02 -7.71 21.05
CA ILE A 209 4.79 -8.43 21.41
C ILE A 209 3.58 -7.51 21.28
N GLU A 210 3.65 -6.29 21.80
CA GLU A 210 2.55 -5.33 21.69
C GLU A 210 2.28 -4.93 20.24
N ILE A 211 3.33 -4.77 19.40
CA ILE A 211 3.15 -4.49 17.98
C ILE A 211 2.38 -5.60 17.30
N LEU A 212 2.78 -6.85 17.50
CA LEU A 212 2.15 -7.99 16.85
C LEU A 212 0.71 -8.20 17.34
N LYS A 213 0.39 -7.88 18.61
CA LYS A 213 -1.00 -7.89 19.11
C LYS A 213 -1.88 -6.84 18.44
N LYS A 214 -1.31 -5.69 18.09
CA LYS A 214 -2.04 -4.57 17.48
C LYS A 214 -2.02 -4.63 15.96
N TRP A 215 -1.09 -5.37 15.37
CA TRP A 215 -0.97 -5.59 13.94
C TRP A 215 -2.19 -6.33 13.40
N GLN A 216 -2.94 -5.66 12.54
CA GLN A 216 -4.08 -6.26 11.87
C GLN A 216 -3.76 -6.37 10.39
N GLU A 217 -3.60 -7.59 9.91
CA GLU A 217 -3.42 -7.89 8.50
C GLU A 217 -4.77 -8.28 7.90
N LEU A 218 -5.17 -7.61 6.81
CA LEU A 218 -6.35 -8.00 6.06
C LEU A 218 -6.01 -9.19 5.16
N PRO A 219 -6.97 -10.11 4.93
CA PRO A 219 -6.82 -11.17 3.94
C PRO A 219 -6.42 -10.60 2.57
N ILE A 220 -5.54 -11.32 1.88
CA ILE A 220 -5.13 -10.95 0.52
C ILE A 220 -6.30 -11.16 -0.44
N PHE A 221 -6.59 -10.16 -1.27
CA PHE A 221 -7.65 -10.19 -2.29
C PHE A 221 -7.11 -10.39 -3.71
N ASN A 222 -6.06 -11.19 -3.88
CA ASN A 222 -5.36 -11.39 -5.16
C ASN A 222 -6.12 -12.36 -6.06
N LEU A 223 -7.26 -11.91 -6.57
CA LEU A 223 -8.14 -12.69 -7.44
C LEU A 223 -7.92 -12.40 -8.93
N GLU A 224 -6.92 -11.58 -9.28
CA GLU A 224 -6.68 -11.09 -10.65
C GLU A 224 -7.99 -10.64 -11.34
N MET A 225 -8.86 -9.96 -10.58
CA MET A 225 -10.22 -9.65 -11.03
C MET A 225 -10.20 -8.86 -12.34
N GLY A 226 -9.18 -8.03 -12.57
CA GLY A 226 -8.98 -7.32 -13.83
C GLY A 226 -8.87 -8.27 -15.02
N SER A 227 -8.03 -9.30 -14.91
CA SER A 227 -7.82 -10.31 -15.96
C SER A 227 -9.09 -11.14 -16.21
N ILE A 228 -9.74 -11.63 -15.14
CA ILE A 228 -11.01 -12.37 -15.25
C ILE A 228 -12.08 -11.53 -15.96
N MET A 229 -12.26 -10.28 -15.54
CA MET A 229 -13.28 -9.40 -16.10
C MET A 229 -12.97 -9.01 -17.55
N LYS A 230 -11.68 -8.87 -17.91
CA LYS A 230 -11.24 -8.67 -19.29
C LYS A 230 -11.60 -9.87 -20.16
N ASP A 231 -11.31 -11.08 -19.70
CA ASP A 231 -11.60 -12.30 -20.47
C ASP A 231 -13.10 -12.51 -20.64
N ILE A 232 -13.91 -12.24 -19.61
CA ILE A 232 -15.37 -12.28 -19.72
C ILE A 232 -15.86 -11.17 -20.66
N SER A 233 -15.28 -9.98 -20.63
CA SER A 233 -15.66 -8.88 -21.55
C SER A 233 -15.37 -9.24 -23.01
N ASN A 234 -14.19 -9.80 -23.27
CA ASN A 234 -13.80 -10.30 -24.58
C ASN A 234 -14.71 -11.43 -25.04
N LEU A 235 -15.14 -12.30 -24.11
CA LEU A 235 -16.11 -13.34 -24.38
C LEU A 235 -17.42 -12.75 -24.89
N PHE A 236 -17.93 -11.67 -24.29
CA PHE A 236 -19.11 -11.01 -24.82
C PHE A 236 -18.87 -10.52 -26.25
N GLY A 237 -17.77 -9.80 -26.54
CA GLY A 237 -17.37 -9.51 -27.94
C GLY A 237 -18.48 -8.91 -28.83
N GLY A 238 -19.42 -8.16 -28.25
CA GLY A 238 -20.61 -7.61 -28.93
C GLY A 238 -21.87 -8.50 -28.89
N ARG A 239 -21.77 -9.75 -28.42
CA ARG A 239 -22.90 -10.63 -28.09
C ARG A 239 -23.70 -10.03 -26.94
N GLY A 240 -25.03 -10.14 -27.00
CA GLY A 240 -25.92 -9.78 -25.89
C GLY A 240 -25.91 -10.81 -24.75
N PHE A 241 -25.59 -12.06 -25.06
CA PHE A 241 -25.51 -13.18 -24.12
C PHE A 241 -24.41 -14.17 -24.52
N VAL A 242 -23.92 -14.93 -23.54
CA VAL A 242 -22.94 -16.03 -23.70
C VAL A 242 -23.42 -17.27 -22.95
N ASN A 243 -22.90 -18.45 -23.26
CA ASN A 243 -23.26 -19.66 -22.51
C ASN A 243 -22.53 -19.69 -21.15
N ILE A 244 -23.21 -20.11 -20.09
CA ILE A 244 -22.63 -20.24 -18.73
C ILE A 244 -21.36 -21.08 -18.72
N ARG A 245 -21.27 -22.14 -19.53
CA ARG A 245 -20.08 -23.01 -19.61
C ARG A 245 -18.85 -22.26 -20.15
N GLU A 246 -19.06 -21.26 -21.01
CA GLU A 246 -17.95 -20.43 -21.50
C GLU A 246 -17.38 -19.57 -20.36
N VAL A 247 -18.24 -19.04 -19.48
CA VAL A 247 -17.82 -18.30 -18.28
C VAL A 247 -17.14 -19.23 -17.28
N GLU A 248 -17.71 -20.42 -17.03
CA GLU A 248 -17.11 -21.44 -16.15
C GLU A 248 -15.69 -21.80 -16.60
N ARG A 249 -15.47 -21.99 -17.90
CA ARG A 249 -14.13 -22.29 -18.45
C ARG A 249 -13.14 -21.17 -18.19
N ILE A 250 -13.56 -19.90 -18.27
CA ILE A 250 -12.69 -18.78 -17.89
C ILE A 250 -12.32 -18.91 -16.41
N LEU A 251 -13.29 -19.11 -15.52
CA LEU A 251 -13.02 -19.25 -14.09
C LEU A 251 -12.09 -20.43 -13.79
N GLU A 252 -12.27 -21.57 -14.44
CA GLU A 252 -11.41 -22.75 -14.31
C GLU A 252 -9.95 -22.46 -14.70
N ASN A 253 -9.72 -21.64 -15.74
CA ASN A 253 -8.37 -21.22 -16.12
C ASN A 253 -7.67 -20.38 -15.03
N TYR A 254 -8.44 -19.70 -14.17
CA TYR A 254 -7.93 -18.96 -13.00
C TYR A 254 -7.99 -19.80 -11.70
N GLY A 255 -8.29 -21.11 -11.79
CA GLY A 255 -8.40 -21.99 -10.62
C GLY A 255 -9.66 -21.76 -9.78
N LEU A 256 -10.67 -21.09 -10.33
CA LEU A 256 -11.92 -20.77 -9.65
C LEU A 256 -13.03 -21.74 -10.08
N GLY A 257 -13.66 -22.40 -9.11
CA GLY A 257 -14.78 -23.30 -9.37
C GLY A 257 -16.10 -22.56 -9.63
N LYS A 258 -17.10 -23.31 -10.10
CA LYS A 258 -18.46 -22.82 -10.43
C LYS A 258 -19.16 -22.04 -9.32
N GLN A 259 -18.83 -22.33 -8.06
CA GLN A 259 -19.32 -21.58 -6.90
C GLN A 259 -19.03 -20.08 -6.98
N PHE A 260 -17.99 -19.69 -7.72
CA PHE A 260 -17.60 -18.29 -7.87
C PHE A 260 -18.56 -17.50 -8.77
N LEU A 261 -19.36 -18.16 -9.62
CA LEU A 261 -20.42 -17.51 -10.40
C LEU A 261 -21.42 -16.76 -9.50
N THR A 262 -21.66 -17.26 -8.29
CA THR A 262 -22.54 -16.59 -7.31
C THR A 262 -22.04 -15.21 -6.91
N LYS A 263 -20.72 -14.95 -6.98
CA LYS A 263 -20.11 -13.65 -6.69
C LYS A 263 -20.31 -12.65 -7.83
N PHE A 264 -20.48 -13.13 -9.06
CA PHE A 264 -20.81 -12.30 -10.21
C PHE A 264 -22.32 -12.08 -10.37
N ARG A 265 -23.15 -12.98 -9.85
CA ARG A 265 -24.60 -12.96 -10.03
C ARG A 265 -25.26 -11.64 -9.62
N GLY A 266 -26.20 -11.20 -10.45
CA GLY A 266 -27.00 -10.00 -10.25
C GLY A 266 -26.32 -8.79 -10.86
N ARG A 267 -25.50 -8.09 -10.08
CA ARG A 267 -24.98 -6.78 -10.51
C ARG A 267 -23.91 -6.87 -11.59
N ILE A 268 -23.10 -7.93 -11.61
CA ILE A 268 -21.99 -8.07 -12.57
C ILE A 268 -22.42 -8.91 -13.77
N LEU A 269 -23.05 -10.05 -13.52
CA LEU A 269 -23.57 -10.96 -14.54
C LEU A 269 -24.99 -11.37 -14.17
N GLU A 270 -25.88 -11.38 -15.16
CA GLU A 270 -27.25 -11.87 -15.04
C GLU A 270 -27.33 -13.28 -15.64
N PHE A 271 -28.09 -14.16 -14.99
CA PHE A 271 -28.12 -15.59 -15.31
C PHE A 271 -29.55 -16.03 -15.56
N GLU A 272 -29.82 -16.52 -16.77
CA GLU A 272 -31.11 -17.09 -17.20
C GLU A 272 -30.86 -18.46 -17.81
N GLU A 273 -31.25 -19.53 -17.10
CA GLU A 273 -30.97 -20.91 -17.51
C GLU A 273 -29.47 -21.15 -17.80
N ASP A 274 -29.10 -21.36 -19.07
CA ASP A 274 -27.73 -21.55 -19.53
C ASP A 274 -27.11 -20.29 -20.15
N LYS A 275 -27.85 -19.17 -20.17
CA LYS A 275 -27.42 -17.89 -20.71
C LYS A 275 -26.93 -16.95 -19.61
N VAL A 276 -25.89 -16.22 -19.96
CA VAL A 276 -25.31 -15.17 -19.12
C VAL A 276 -25.28 -13.87 -19.90
N SER A 277 -25.86 -12.82 -19.33
CA SER A 277 -25.81 -11.45 -19.85
C SER A 277 -25.01 -10.54 -18.92
N LYS A 278 -24.64 -9.37 -19.42
CA LYS A 278 -23.96 -8.35 -18.63
C LYS A 278 -24.95 -7.74 -17.63
N GLY A 279 -24.61 -7.74 -16.35
CA GLY A 279 -25.35 -6.99 -15.34
C GLY A 279 -25.01 -5.50 -15.37
N ILE A 280 -25.80 -4.69 -14.66
CA ILE A 280 -25.70 -3.22 -14.65
C ILE A 280 -24.34 -2.63 -14.23
N MET A 281 -23.49 -3.39 -13.53
CA MET A 281 -22.15 -2.96 -13.09
C MET A 281 -21.03 -3.53 -13.97
N PHE A 282 -21.32 -4.42 -14.92
CA PHE A 282 -20.30 -5.14 -15.69
C PHE A 282 -19.35 -4.17 -16.38
N ASP A 283 -19.88 -3.30 -17.23
CA ASP A 283 -19.06 -2.38 -18.04
C ASP A 283 -18.34 -1.37 -17.14
N LYS A 284 -18.93 -0.97 -16.00
CA LYS A 284 -18.24 -0.11 -15.02
C LYS A 284 -17.00 -0.80 -14.44
N ILE A 285 -17.13 -2.06 -14.03
CA ILE A 285 -16.02 -2.85 -13.45
C ILE A 285 -14.91 -3.10 -14.49
N VAL A 286 -15.29 -3.39 -15.73
CA VAL A 286 -14.35 -3.55 -16.85
C VAL A 286 -13.67 -2.22 -17.19
N ASN A 287 -14.40 -1.11 -17.21
CA ASN A 287 -13.84 0.21 -17.48
C ASN A 287 -12.82 0.63 -16.43
N LEU A 288 -13.05 0.32 -15.15
CA LEU A 288 -12.02 0.51 -14.11
C LEU A 288 -10.74 -0.24 -14.47
N TRP A 289 -10.81 -1.50 -14.91
CA TRP A 289 -9.61 -2.22 -15.34
C TRP A 289 -8.94 -1.55 -16.53
N ASN A 290 -9.72 -1.13 -17.54
CA ASN A 290 -9.20 -0.49 -18.75
C ASN A 290 -8.46 0.83 -18.44
N LEU A 291 -8.87 1.58 -17.41
CA LEU A 291 -8.15 2.78 -16.95
C LEU A 291 -6.70 2.50 -16.59
N ILE A 292 -6.37 1.27 -16.20
CA ILE A 292 -5.03 0.92 -15.75
C ILE A 292 -4.35 -0.14 -16.62
N SER A 293 -5.09 -1.03 -17.29
CA SER A 293 -4.51 -2.18 -18.02
C SER A 293 -3.79 -1.79 -19.30
N ASP A 294 -4.37 -0.84 -20.03
CA ASP A 294 -3.94 -0.49 -21.38
C ASP A 294 -2.97 0.71 -21.38
N VAL A 295 -2.69 1.24 -20.18
CA VAL A 295 -1.75 2.31 -19.97
C VAL A 295 -0.31 1.83 -20.20
N ASP A 296 0.45 2.57 -21.01
CA ASP A 296 1.91 2.49 -21.00
C ASP A 296 2.42 3.13 -19.71
N VAL A 297 2.62 2.28 -18.70
CA VAL A 297 3.08 2.68 -17.37
C VAL A 297 4.35 3.52 -17.43
N ARG A 298 5.29 3.23 -18.33
CA ARG A 298 6.55 3.99 -18.40
C ARG A 298 6.30 5.41 -18.88
N ASN A 299 5.49 5.56 -19.92
CA ASN A 299 5.16 6.88 -20.47
C ASN A 299 4.34 7.70 -19.47
N VAL A 300 3.33 7.10 -18.83
CA VAL A 300 2.49 7.81 -17.85
C VAL A 300 3.29 8.21 -16.61
N LEU A 301 4.18 7.36 -16.09
CA LEU A 301 5.03 7.73 -14.96
C LEU A 301 6.00 8.86 -15.30
N ARG A 302 6.50 8.92 -16.54
CA ARG A 302 7.33 10.04 -17.00
C ARG A 302 6.50 11.33 -17.05
N GLU A 303 5.33 11.28 -17.70
CA GLU A 303 4.41 12.41 -17.76
C GLU A 303 4.01 12.90 -16.35
N TRP A 304 3.72 11.99 -15.43
CA TRP A 304 3.36 12.33 -14.06
C TRP A 304 4.50 12.98 -13.28
N LYS A 305 5.76 12.65 -13.58
CA LYS A 305 6.91 13.38 -13.03
C LYS A 305 7.00 14.77 -13.61
N ASP A 306 6.85 14.91 -14.92
CA ASP A 306 6.96 16.19 -15.64
C ASP A 306 5.83 17.16 -15.24
N THR A 307 4.63 16.65 -14.99
CA THR A 307 3.44 17.42 -14.57
C THR A 307 3.30 17.57 -13.05
N GLY A 308 4.22 17.02 -12.26
CA GLY A 308 4.19 17.07 -10.80
C GLY A 308 2.98 16.33 -10.19
N VAL A 309 2.46 15.30 -10.85
CA VAL A 309 1.55 14.32 -10.24
C VAL A 309 2.33 13.40 -9.30
N ILE A 310 3.52 12.97 -9.70
CA ILE A 310 4.47 12.28 -8.83
C ILE A 310 5.62 13.24 -8.51
N ARG A 311 5.94 13.38 -7.22
CA ARG A 311 7.10 14.13 -6.74
C ARG A 311 8.00 13.21 -5.92
N GLU A 312 9.27 13.13 -6.29
CA GLU A 312 10.30 12.56 -5.40
C GLU A 312 10.63 13.57 -4.30
N VAL A 313 10.54 13.13 -3.05
CA VAL A 313 10.88 13.94 -1.88
C VAL A 313 12.39 13.88 -1.67
N ASP A 314 12.99 15.02 -1.39
CA ASP A 314 14.39 15.07 -0.94
C ASP A 314 14.49 14.41 0.44
N ILE A 315 15.17 13.26 0.45
CA ILE A 315 15.44 12.46 1.64
C ILE A 315 16.94 12.27 1.86
N ASN A 316 17.80 13.14 1.31
CA ASN A 316 19.26 13.02 1.42
C ASN A 316 19.75 12.84 2.87
N GLU A 317 19.00 13.35 3.86
CA GLU A 317 19.33 13.22 5.26
C GLU A 317 19.01 11.84 5.89
N ILE A 318 18.30 10.96 5.17
CA ILE A 318 17.89 9.60 5.58
C ILE A 318 18.06 8.56 4.46
N ARG A 319 18.75 8.93 3.38
CA ARG A 319 18.94 8.10 2.19
C ARG A 319 20.12 7.15 2.41
N CYS A 320 20.05 5.94 1.84
CA CYS A 320 21.21 5.08 1.72
C CYS A 320 22.15 5.67 0.66
N ASP A 321 23.47 5.61 0.88
CA ASP A 321 24.47 5.95 -0.13
C ASP A 321 24.37 5.08 -1.40
#